data_AF-A0A3R7RJZ2-F1
#
_entry.id   AF-A0A3R7RJZ2-F1
#
_cell.length_a   1.000
_cell.length_b   1.000
_cell.length_c   1.000
_cell.angle_alpha   90.00
_cell.angle_beta   90.00
_cell.angle_gamma   90.00
#
_symmetry.space_group_name_H-M   'P 1'
#
loop_
_entity.id
_entity.type
_entity.pdbx_description
1 polymer ?
#
loop_
_entity_poly.entity_id
_entity_poly.type
_entity_poly.pdbx_seq_one_letter_code
_entity_poly.pdbx_strand_id
1 'polypeptide(L)'
;MPISIPPTIEKIPEIASLPPSTRTDMLADANAPGPWRLWLYNGSRGLITTVILIWLGHDAVYRDLPVIASMLVIATLLATTTFLWHFWTITRIRGRIRAGIAAAAVNDRTPICLRCGYDCATIEADACPECGAGLFVSPRG
;
A
#
# COMPACT_ATOMS: atom_id res chain seq x y z
N MET A 1 -12.04 4.90 -8.71
CA MET A 1 -12.00 5.44 -7.33
C MET A 1 -10.74 6.27 -7.15
N PRO A 2 -10.79 7.39 -6.41
CA PRO A 2 -9.58 8.10 -6.02
C PRO A 2 -8.67 7.11 -5.30
N ILE A 3 -7.37 7.18 -5.54
CA ILE A 3 -6.36 6.39 -4.83
C ILE A 3 -6.33 6.93 -3.40
N SER A 4 -7.29 6.50 -2.56
CA SER A 4 -7.24 6.76 -1.13
C SER A 4 -6.21 5.81 -0.56
N ILE A 5 -5.10 6.36 -0.10
CA ILE A 5 -4.07 5.60 0.60
C ILE A 5 -4.54 5.54 2.05
N PRO A 6 -5.03 4.38 2.52
CA PRO A 6 -5.54 4.30 3.87
C PRO A 6 -4.38 4.55 4.86
N PRO A 7 -4.58 5.40 5.88
CA PRO A 7 -3.52 5.74 6.84
C PRO A 7 -3.11 4.55 7.72
N THR A 8 -3.93 3.48 7.73
CA THR A 8 -3.73 2.25 8.49
C THR A 8 -4.18 1.04 7.67
N ILE A 9 -3.57 -0.12 7.93
CA ILE A 9 -3.87 -1.37 7.22
C ILE A 9 -5.33 -1.82 7.45
N GLU A 10 -5.89 -1.52 8.62
CA GLU A 10 -7.28 -1.85 8.97
C GLU A 10 -8.32 -1.13 8.10
N LYS A 11 -7.95 0.00 7.48
CA LYS A 11 -8.82 0.77 6.58
C LYS A 11 -8.67 0.34 5.11
N ILE A 12 -7.93 -0.73 4.83
CA ILE A 12 -7.83 -1.29 3.48
C ILE A 12 -9.20 -1.91 3.14
N PRO A 13 -9.89 -1.42 2.09
CA PRO A 13 -11.24 -1.88 1.75
C PRO A 13 -11.27 -3.38 1.43
N GLU A 14 -10.18 -3.93 0.89
CA GLU A 14 -10.05 -5.37 0.61
C GLU A 14 -10.04 -6.26 1.86
N ILE A 15 -9.76 -5.71 3.05
CA ILE A 15 -9.79 -6.46 4.31
C ILE A 15 -11.13 -6.30 5.03
N ALA A 16 -11.80 -5.16 4.81
CA ALA A 16 -13.07 -4.83 5.45
C ALA A 16 -14.21 -5.78 5.04
N SER A 17 -14.20 -6.27 3.80
CA SER A 17 -15.22 -7.20 3.28
C SER A 17 -15.00 -8.67 3.68
N LEU A 18 -13.83 -9.02 4.22
CA LEU A 18 -13.54 -10.39 4.67
C LEU A 18 -14.11 -10.66 6.08
N PRO A 19 -14.54 -11.91 6.36
CA PRO A 19 -14.92 -12.35 7.71
C PRO A 19 -13.78 -12.10 8.74
N PRO A 20 -14.11 -11.82 10.01
CA PRO A 20 -13.10 -11.44 11.02
C PRO A 20 -11.98 -12.47 11.22
N SER A 21 -12.28 -13.77 11.13
CA SER A 21 -11.30 -14.86 11.25
C SER A 21 -10.34 -14.90 10.05
N THR A 22 -10.87 -14.82 8.82
CA THR A 22 -10.07 -14.78 7.60
C THR A 22 -9.21 -13.52 7.53
N ARG A 23 -9.70 -12.40 8.06
CA ARG A 23 -8.95 -11.14 8.14
C ARG A 23 -7.68 -11.27 8.97
N THR A 24 -7.74 -11.89 10.14
CA THR A 24 -6.54 -12.04 11.00
C THR A 24 -5.52 -12.96 10.36
N ASP A 25 -5.97 -14.03 9.70
CA ASP A 25 -5.09 -15.00 9.04
C ASP A 25 -4.40 -14.38 7.83
N MET A 26 -5.13 -13.63 6.99
CA MET A 26 -4.55 -12.95 5.84
C MET A 26 -3.62 -11.80 6.23
N LEU A 27 -3.90 -11.09 7.34
CA LEU A 27 -3.01 -10.07 7.88
C LEU A 27 -1.72 -10.67 8.43
N ALA A 28 -1.82 -11.82 9.11
CA ALA A 28 -0.67 -12.57 9.60
C ALA A 28 0.19 -13.09 8.43
N ASP A 29 -0.44 -13.67 7.41
CA ASP A 29 0.25 -14.22 6.23
C ASP A 29 0.90 -13.12 5.36
N ALA A 30 0.23 -11.98 5.20
CA ALA A 30 0.81 -10.81 4.54
C ALA A 30 1.94 -10.14 5.35
N ASN A 31 2.17 -10.58 6.59
CA ASN A 31 3.08 -10.00 7.57
C ASN A 31 2.82 -8.49 7.75
N ALA A 32 1.54 -8.15 7.90
CA ALA A 32 1.05 -6.78 7.94
C ALA A 32 1.45 -6.10 9.28
N PRO A 33 2.31 -5.08 9.28
CA PRO A 33 2.70 -4.40 10.51
C PRO A 33 1.55 -3.57 11.07
N GLY A 34 1.36 -3.60 12.40
CA GLY A 34 0.38 -2.73 13.06
C GLY A 34 0.58 -1.24 12.72
N PRO A 35 -0.44 -0.39 12.89
CA PRO A 35 -0.45 0.98 12.39
C PRO A 35 0.75 1.81 12.85
N TRP A 36 1.12 1.71 14.13
CA TRP A 36 2.29 2.42 14.66
C TRP A 36 3.63 1.87 14.12
N ARG A 37 3.75 0.54 13.97
CA ARG A 37 4.94 -0.09 13.39
C ARG A 37 5.11 0.27 11.92
N LEU A 38 4.01 0.39 11.15
CA LEU A 38 4.04 0.81 9.76
C LEU A 38 4.59 2.24 9.63
N TRP A 39 4.10 3.16 10.46
CA TRP A 39 4.57 4.55 10.45
C TRP A 39 6.02 4.68 10.95
N LEU A 40 6.40 4.00 12.04
CA LEU A 40 7.79 4.00 12.51
C LEU A 40 8.76 3.44 11.47
N TYR A 41 8.38 2.33 10.83
CA TYR A 41 9.22 1.66 9.84
C TYR A 41 9.38 2.47 8.54
N ASN A 42 8.30 3.08 8.06
CA ASN A 42 8.39 3.95 6.88
C ASN A 42 9.05 5.28 7.21
N GLY A 43 8.83 5.83 8.41
CA GLY A 43 9.50 7.02 8.90
C GLY A 43 11.01 6.84 9.01
N SER A 44 11.49 5.70 9.54
CA SER A 44 12.92 5.43 9.62
C SER A 44 13.57 5.29 8.23
N ARG A 45 12.88 4.64 7.28
CA ARG A 45 13.32 4.57 5.88
C ARG A 45 13.33 5.93 5.19
N GLY A 46 12.29 6.74 5.40
CA GLY A 46 12.20 8.11 4.91
C GLY A 46 13.36 8.97 5.43
N LEU A 47 13.64 8.88 6.73
CA LEU A 47 14.76 9.59 7.36
C LEU A 47 16.11 9.17 6.78
N ILE A 48 16.39 7.86 6.68
CA ILE A 48 17.66 7.37 6.11
C ILE A 48 17.83 7.84 4.67
N THR A 49 16.77 7.70 3.86
CA THR A 49 16.79 8.15 2.45
C THR A 49 17.04 9.65 2.36
N THR A 50 16.40 10.44 3.23
CA THR A 50 16.56 11.89 3.28
C THR A 50 17.99 12.29 3.64
N VAL A 51 18.60 11.63 4.63
CA VAL A 51 20.00 11.88 5.01
C VAL A 51 20.95 11.59 3.84
N ILE A 52 20.75 10.48 3.12
CA ILE A 52 21.55 10.13 1.94
C ILE A 52 21.42 11.21 0.85
N LEU A 53 20.19 11.66 0.56
CA LEU A 53 19.94 12.67 -0.46
C LEU A 53 20.52 14.05 -0.09
N ILE A 54 20.42 14.45 1.19
CA ILE A 54 21.06 15.67 1.69
C ILE A 54 22.57 15.58 1.52
N TRP A 55 23.17 14.44 1.88
CA TRP A 55 24.61 14.23 1.75
C TRP A 55 25.07 14.30 0.28
N LEU A 56 24.37 13.63 -0.64
CA LEU A 56 24.67 13.65 -2.07
C LEU A 56 24.43 15.02 -2.72
N GLY A 57 23.41 15.76 -2.26
CA GLY A 57 23.03 17.08 -2.79
C GLY A 57 23.73 18.24 -2.08
N HIS A 58 24.57 17.97 -1.08
CA HIS A 58 25.13 19.00 -0.19
C HIS A 58 25.81 20.12 -0.97
N ASP A 59 26.76 19.75 -1.82
CA ASP A 59 27.59 20.71 -2.54
C ASP A 59 26.84 21.39 -3.70
N ALA A 60 25.81 20.74 -4.24
CA ALA A 60 25.05 21.24 -5.39
C ALA A 60 23.87 22.13 -5.00
N VAL A 61 23.28 21.91 -3.82
CA VAL A 61 22.03 22.56 -3.41
C VAL A 61 22.20 23.32 -2.10
N TYR A 62 22.85 22.73 -1.10
CA TYR A 62 22.81 23.25 0.27
C TYR A 62 23.95 24.20 0.62
N ARG A 63 25.06 24.19 -0.12
CA ARG A 63 26.25 25.01 0.15
C ARG A 63 25.95 26.51 0.24
N ASP A 64 25.11 27.01 -0.65
CA ASP A 64 24.84 28.45 -0.80
C ASP A 64 23.45 28.86 -0.28
N LEU A 65 22.68 27.92 0.27
CA LEU A 65 21.33 28.21 0.78
C LEU A 65 21.39 28.82 2.20
N PRO A 66 20.58 29.86 2.47
CA PRO A 66 20.38 30.32 3.84
C PRO A 66 19.70 29.24 4.68
N VAL A 67 19.99 29.20 5.98
CA VAL A 67 19.54 28.16 6.92
C VAL A 67 18.02 27.90 6.82
N ILE A 68 17.21 28.96 6.71
CA ILE A 68 15.75 28.85 6.61
C ILE A 68 15.33 28.07 5.34
N ALA A 69 15.97 28.35 4.20
CA ALA A 69 15.68 27.66 2.95
C ALA A 69 16.12 26.19 3.04
N SER A 70 17.27 25.91 3.64
CA SER A 70 17.74 24.54 3.88
C SER A 70 16.76 23.75 4.75
N MET A 71 16.20 24.35 5.81
CA MET A 71 15.20 23.70 6.65
C MET A 71 13.92 23.36 5.90
N LEU A 72 13.44 24.24 5.02
CA LEU A 72 12.27 23.96 4.17
C LEU A 72 12.53 22.80 3.22
N VAL A 73 13.68 22.79 2.53
CA VAL A 73 14.03 21.70 1.62
C VAL A 73 14.10 20.37 2.38
N ILE A 74 14.75 20.33 3.54
CA ILE A 74 14.84 19.12 4.37
C ILE A 74 13.46 18.63 4.80
N ALA A 75 12.59 19.54 5.27
CA ALA A 75 11.23 19.18 5.68
C ALA A 75 10.40 18.60 4.53
N THR A 76 10.47 19.21 3.34
CA THR A 76 9.81 18.70 2.13
C THR A 76 10.37 17.35 1.70
N LEU A 77 11.69 17.17 1.76
CA LEU A 77 12.32 15.90 1.41
C LEU A 77 11.91 14.78 2.36
N LEU A 78 11.87 15.06 3.67
CA LEU A 78 11.46 14.10 4.68
C LEU A 78 10.00 13.69 4.50
N ALA A 79 9.11 14.66 4.26
CA ALA A 79 7.70 14.39 4.02
C ALA A 79 7.48 13.55 2.75
N THR A 80 8.13 13.93 1.64
CA THR A 80 7.98 13.25 0.35
C THR A 80 8.56 11.84 0.36
N THR A 81 9.78 11.63 0.87
CA THR A 81 10.39 10.30 0.96
C THR A 81 9.61 9.37 1.88
N THR A 82 9.16 9.86 3.04
CA THR A 82 8.31 9.08 3.97
C THR A 82 6.99 8.69 3.32
N PHE A 83 6.36 9.62 2.60
CA PHE A 83 5.13 9.35 1.87
C PHE A 83 5.33 8.30 0.76
N LEU A 84 6.40 8.39 -0.02
CA LEU A 84 6.73 7.40 -1.06
C LEU A 84 6.95 6.01 -0.47
N TRP A 85 7.68 5.89 0.64
CA TRP A 85 7.87 4.62 1.34
C TRP A 85 6.56 4.04 1.88
N HIS A 86 5.70 4.90 2.45
CA HIS A 86 4.39 4.50 2.93
C HIS A 86 3.51 4.00 1.78
N PHE A 87 3.42 4.77 0.70
CA PHE A 87 2.66 4.42 -0.50
C PHE A 87 3.12 3.10 -1.13
N TRP A 88 4.44 2.92 -1.26
CA TRP A 88 5.02 1.70 -1.81
C TRP A 88 4.72 0.49 -0.91
N THR A 89 4.84 0.65 0.41
CA THR A 89 4.56 -0.42 1.37
C THR A 89 3.09 -0.82 1.34
N ILE A 90 2.16 0.13 1.31
CA ILE A 90 0.72 -0.15 1.18
C ILE A 90 0.42 -0.86 -0.14
N THR A 91 0.97 -0.37 -1.26
CA THR A 91 0.79 -1.00 -2.58
C THR A 91 1.30 -2.44 -2.59
N ARG A 92 2.46 -2.68 -1.98
CA ARG A 92 3.04 -4.02 -1.83
C ARG A 92 2.17 -4.94 -0.97
N ILE A 93 1.66 -4.45 0.16
CA ILE A 93 0.76 -5.22 1.04
C ILE A 93 -0.53 -5.58 0.30
N ARG A 94 -1.15 -4.62 -0.41
CA ARG A 94 -2.34 -4.88 -1.25
C ARG A 94 -2.06 -5.94 -2.32
N GLY A 95 -0.89 -5.89 -2.96
CA GLY A 95 -0.46 -6.90 -3.92
C GLY A 95 -0.36 -8.30 -3.30
N ARG A 96 0.24 -8.42 -2.10
CA ARG A 96 0.33 -9.69 -1.37
C ARG A 96 -1.03 -10.24 -0.96
N ILE A 97 -1.92 -9.38 -0.45
CA ILE A 97 -3.27 -9.78 -0.07
C ILE A 97 -4.02 -10.32 -1.30
N ARG A 98 -3.97 -9.60 -2.43
CA ARG A 98 -4.60 -10.05 -3.68
C ARG A 98 -4.02 -11.36 -4.20
N ALA A 99 -2.71 -11.56 -4.09
CA ALA A 99 -2.09 -12.83 -4.44
C ALA A 99 -2.57 -13.97 -3.51
N GLY A 100 -2.70 -13.72 -2.21
CA GLY A 100 -3.25 -14.68 -1.26
C GLY A 100 -4.72 -15.03 -1.56
N ILE A 101 -5.55 -14.04 -1.88
CA ILE A 101 -6.95 -14.25 -2.31
C ILE A 101 -6.97 -15.10 -3.59
N ALA A 102 -6.15 -14.77 -4.58
CA ALA A 102 -6.08 -15.51 -5.83
C ALA A 102 -5.63 -16.96 -5.63
N ALA A 103 -4.71 -17.21 -4.70
CA ALA A 103 -4.25 -18.56 -4.35
C ALA A 103 -5.32 -19.37 -3.57
N ALA A 104 -6.14 -18.71 -2.75
CA ALA A 104 -7.23 -19.35 -2.02
C ALA A 104 -8.46 -19.63 -2.90
N ALA A 105 -8.71 -18.78 -3.88
CA ALA A 105 -9.86 -18.88 -4.80
C ALA A 105 -9.53 -19.63 -6.10
N VAL A 106 -8.57 -20.57 -6.08
CA VAL A 106 -8.21 -21.36 -7.28
C VAL A 106 -9.42 -22.20 -7.69
N ASN A 107 -9.96 -21.91 -8.89
CA ASN A 107 -11.21 -22.44 -9.43
C ASN A 107 -12.51 -21.93 -8.80
N ASP A 108 -12.42 -20.96 -7.88
CA ASP A 108 -13.57 -20.33 -7.24
C ASP A 108 -13.67 -18.84 -7.59
N ARG A 109 -14.85 -18.29 -7.36
CA ARG A 109 -15.12 -16.86 -7.50
C ARG A 109 -14.38 -16.09 -6.41
N THR A 110 -13.65 -15.05 -6.80
CA THR A 110 -13.05 -14.12 -5.84
C THR A 110 -14.12 -13.20 -5.23
N PRO A 111 -14.15 -13.05 -3.89
CA PRO A 111 -15.09 -12.14 -3.23
C PRO A 111 -14.75 -10.66 -3.49
N ILE A 112 -13.55 -10.36 -4.01
CA ILE A 112 -13.07 -9.01 -4.29
C ILE A 112 -12.44 -8.99 -5.68
N CYS A 113 -12.69 -7.94 -6.44
CA CYS A 113 -12.03 -7.75 -7.73
C CYS A 113 -10.52 -7.54 -7.56
N LEU A 114 -9.70 -8.46 -8.09
CA LEU A 114 -8.24 -8.39 -8.02
C LEU A 114 -7.63 -7.19 -8.78
N ARG A 115 -8.40 -6.57 -9.70
CA ARG A 115 -7.98 -5.41 -10.47
C ARG A 115 -8.25 -4.10 -9.71
N CYS A 116 -9.50 -3.78 -9.44
CA CYS A 116 -9.90 -2.50 -8.84
C CYS A 116 -10.05 -2.53 -7.31
N GLY A 117 -10.13 -3.71 -6.68
CA GLY A 117 -10.34 -3.85 -5.23
C GLY A 117 -11.79 -3.65 -4.77
N TYR A 118 -12.76 -3.65 -5.69
CA TYR A 118 -14.18 -3.54 -5.37
C TYR A 118 -14.71 -4.84 -4.75
N ASP A 119 -15.55 -4.69 -3.72
CA ASP A 119 -16.20 -5.82 -3.05
C ASP A 119 -17.28 -6.43 -3.97
N CYS A 120 -17.06 -7.69 -4.35
CA CYS A 120 -17.94 -8.44 -5.25
C CYS A 120 -18.59 -9.63 -4.54
N ALA A 121 -18.56 -9.69 -3.20
CA ALA A 121 -19.06 -10.81 -2.42
C ALA A 121 -20.57 -11.02 -2.57
N THR A 122 -21.33 -9.93 -2.78
CA THR A 122 -22.79 -9.95 -2.91
C THR A 122 -23.28 -9.92 -4.37
N ILE A 123 -22.35 -9.87 -5.32
CA ILE A 123 -22.67 -9.79 -6.74
C ILE A 123 -22.79 -11.21 -7.28
N GLU A 124 -23.74 -11.46 -8.18
CA GLU A 124 -23.87 -12.75 -8.87
C GLU A 124 -23.21 -12.76 -10.25
N ALA A 125 -22.96 -11.58 -10.86
CA ALA A 125 -22.30 -11.46 -12.16
C ALA A 125 -20.84 -11.95 -12.17
N ASP A 126 -20.38 -12.52 -13.29
CA ASP A 126 -19.01 -13.05 -13.47
C ASP A 126 -17.93 -11.97 -13.65
N ALA A 127 -18.36 -10.71 -13.80
CA ALA A 127 -17.51 -9.55 -14.00
C ALA A 127 -17.77 -8.48 -12.93
N CYS A 128 -16.72 -7.76 -12.58
CA CYS A 128 -16.79 -6.63 -11.66
C CYS A 128 -17.61 -5.48 -12.29
N PRO A 129 -18.63 -4.93 -11.62
CA PRO A 129 -19.47 -3.87 -12.18
C PRO A 129 -18.71 -2.53 -12.34
N GLU A 130 -17.63 -2.33 -11.57
CA GLU A 130 -16.84 -1.09 -11.61
C GLU A 130 -15.83 -1.06 -12.74
N CYS A 131 -15.20 -2.20 -13.06
CA CYS A 131 -14.07 -2.23 -13.99
C CYS A 131 -14.17 -3.30 -15.09
N GLY A 132 -15.25 -4.09 -15.10
CA GLY A 132 -15.49 -5.15 -16.06
C GLY A 132 -14.52 -6.34 -15.98
N ALA A 133 -13.62 -6.39 -14.99
CA ALA A 133 -12.67 -7.50 -14.86
C ALA A 133 -13.38 -8.78 -14.40
N GLY A 134 -13.00 -9.92 -14.96
CA GLY A 134 -13.51 -11.22 -14.54
C GLY A 134 -13.18 -11.51 -13.08
N LEU A 135 -14.13 -12.12 -12.37
CA LEU A 135 -14.02 -12.47 -10.94
C LEU A 135 -13.53 -13.90 -10.69
N PHE A 136 -13.36 -14.68 -11.75
CA PHE A 136 -12.80 -16.03 -11.69
C PHE A 136 -11.30 -16.01 -11.91
N VAL A 137 -10.58 -16.71 -11.04
CA VAL A 137 -9.15 -16.94 -11.22
C VAL A 137 -9.01 -18.23 -12.02
N SER A 138 -8.77 -18.08 -13.34
CA SER A 138 -8.37 -19.22 -14.17
C SER A 138 -7.04 -19.77 -13.65
N PRO A 139 -6.89 -21.11 -13.48
CA PRO A 139 -5.67 -21.68 -12.94
C PRO A 139 -4.42 -21.46 -13.81
N ARG A 140 -4.54 -20.90 -15.03
CA ARG A 140 -3.40 -20.61 -15.92
C ARG A 140 -3.65 -19.40 -16.81
N GLY A 141 -2.60 -18.59 -16.91
CA GLY A 141 -2.36 -17.49 -17.83
C GLY A 141 -0.98 -16.93 -17.54
#